data_AF-T1AK53-F1
#
_entry.id   AF-T1AK53-F1
#
_cell.length_a   1.000
_cell.length_b   1.000
_cell.length_c   1.000
_cell.angle_alpha   90.00
_cell.angle_beta   90.00
_cell.angle_gamma   90.00
#
_symmetry.space_group_name_H-M   'P 1'
#
loop_
_entity.id
_entity.type
_entity.pdbx_description
1 polymer ?
#
loop_
_entity_poly.entity_id
_entity_poly.type
_entity_poly.pdbx_seq_one_letter_code
_entity_poly.pdbx_strand_id
1 'polypeptide(L)'
;VYSYLKIIQRCLPHLIREVDAFKSSENGKELSEEIHVIFKELKESLKSENMDERKSTKIAFEKRMEEIVKCHDPYGELRKPVEYTRNGLGSWFTCSFYPGMEPTKTWQNRQ
;
A
#
# COMPACT_ATOMS: atom_id res chain seq x y z
N VAL A 1 0.44 -24.96 -20.56
CA VAL A 1 -0.69 -24.15 -20.08
C VAL A 1 -0.87 -24.39 -18.59
N TYR A 2 -0.42 -23.46 -17.77
CA TYR A 2 -0.96 -23.24 -16.44
C TYR A 2 -0.73 -21.75 -16.12
N SER A 3 -1.81 -21.00 -16.18
CA SER A 3 -1.84 -19.56 -15.92
C SER A 3 -2.07 -19.36 -14.42
N TYR A 4 -1.01 -19.48 -13.61
CA TYR A 4 -1.07 -19.10 -12.19
C TYR A 4 -0.81 -17.61 -12.10
N LEU A 5 -1.90 -16.85 -11.97
CA LEU A 5 -1.92 -15.41 -11.73
C LEU A 5 -0.79 -15.03 -10.77
N LYS A 6 0.18 -14.24 -11.25
CA LYS A 6 1.21 -13.61 -10.41
C LYS A 6 0.48 -12.69 -9.42
N ILE A 7 0.12 -13.20 -8.25
CA ILE A 7 -0.33 -12.36 -7.14
C ILE A 7 0.92 -11.60 -6.67
N ILE A 8 1.19 -10.46 -7.30
CA ILE A 8 2.30 -9.59 -6.94
C ILE A 8 1.88 -8.89 -5.66
N GLN A 9 2.31 -9.41 -4.51
CA GLN A 9 2.24 -8.66 -3.26
C GLN A 9 3.40 -7.66 -3.24
N ARG A 10 3.11 -6.37 -3.36
CA ARG A 10 4.13 -5.34 -3.17
C ARG A 10 4.29 -5.05 -1.69
N CYS A 11 5.53 -5.08 -1.21
CA CYS A 11 5.82 -4.93 0.21
C CYS A 11 5.54 -3.50 0.67
N LEU A 12 4.65 -3.41 1.66
CA LEU A 12 4.25 -2.16 2.29
C LEU A 12 5.45 -1.40 2.92
N PRO A 13 6.48 -2.06 3.49
CA PRO A 13 7.72 -1.39 3.91
C PRO A 13 8.46 -0.66 2.79
N HIS A 14 8.41 -1.15 1.54
CA HIS A 14 9.04 -0.45 0.42
C HIS A 14 8.26 0.81 0.05
N LEU A 15 6.92 0.75 0.08
CA LEU A 15 6.10 1.95 -0.12
C LEU A 15 6.42 3.01 0.94
N ILE A 16 6.48 2.60 2.21
CA ILE A 16 6.80 3.50 3.33
C ILE A 16 8.16 4.17 3.12
N ARG A 17 9.21 3.42 2.78
CA ARG A 17 10.53 3.99 2.51
C ARG A 17 10.55 4.94 1.32
N GLU A 18 9.83 4.62 0.24
CA GLU A 18 9.73 5.47 -0.94
C GLU A 18 9.02 6.79 -0.62
N VAL A 19 7.97 6.81 0.21
CA VAL A 19 7.29 8.06 0.57
C VAL A 19 8.02 8.83 1.67
N ASP A 20 8.69 8.14 2.61
CA ASP A 20 9.55 8.74 3.63
C ASP A 20 10.70 9.56 3.00
N ALA A 21 11.19 9.14 1.82
CA ALA A 21 12.23 9.85 1.09
C ALA A 21 11.81 11.27 0.63
N PHE A 22 10.50 11.58 0.63
CA PHE A 22 9.96 12.88 0.21
C PHE A 22 9.50 13.74 1.39
N LYS A 23 9.71 13.31 2.65
CA LYS A 23 9.36 14.09 3.86
C LYS A 23 10.06 15.44 3.99
N SER A 24 11.04 15.72 3.13
CA SER A 24 11.75 17.00 3.10
C SER A 24 10.87 18.17 2.69
N SER A 25 9.72 17.93 2.04
CA SER A 25 8.73 18.96 1.74
C SER A 25 7.47 18.80 2.60
N GLU A 26 6.72 19.90 2.76
CA GLU A 26 5.46 19.90 3.53
C GLU A 26 4.45 18.91 2.94
N ASN A 27 4.26 18.93 1.62
CA ASN A 27 3.38 18.01 0.91
C ASN A 27 3.85 16.54 1.03
N GLY A 28 5.16 16.29 0.95
CA GLY A 28 5.70 14.94 1.07
C GLY A 28 5.62 14.39 2.51
N LYS A 29 5.69 15.27 3.51
CA LYS A 29 5.42 14.93 4.89
C LYS A 29 3.95 14.53 5.08
N GLU A 30 3.01 15.33 4.57
CA GLU A 30 1.58 15.03 4.61
C GLU A 30 1.26 13.68 3.93
N LEU A 31 1.73 13.48 2.69
CA LEU A 31 1.60 12.21 1.96
C LEU A 31 2.12 11.02 2.78
N SER A 32 3.29 11.18 3.41
CA SER A 32 3.85 10.11 4.21
C SER A 32 3.02 9.85 5.47
N GLU A 33 2.54 10.87 6.16
CA GLU A 33 1.72 10.69 7.37
C GLU A 33 0.41 9.95 7.05
N GLU A 34 -0.26 10.33 5.96
CA GLU A 34 -1.48 9.65 5.49
C GLU A 34 -1.26 8.17 5.20
N ILE A 35 -0.18 7.82 4.49
CA ILE A 35 0.15 6.43 4.16
C ILE A 35 0.52 5.62 5.42
N HIS A 36 1.22 6.23 6.37
CA HIS A 36 1.54 5.58 7.65
C HIS A 36 0.27 5.31 8.49
N VAL A 37 -0.71 6.21 8.47
CA VAL A 37 -2.00 6.01 9.14
C VAL A 37 -2.75 4.82 8.53
N ILE A 38 -2.85 4.74 7.20
CA ILE A 38 -3.48 3.60 6.50
C ILE A 38 -2.78 2.30 6.88
N PHE A 39 -1.44 2.29 6.96
CA PHE A 39 -0.70 1.07 7.33
C PHE A 39 -0.93 0.64 8.78
N LYS A 40 -1.06 1.61 9.70
CA LYS A 40 -1.39 1.32 11.10
C LYS A 40 -2.79 0.73 11.23
N GLU A 41 -3.78 1.34 10.59
CA GLU A 41 -5.15 0.82 10.56
C GLU A 41 -5.22 -0.56 9.90
N LEU A 42 -4.44 -0.80 8.83
CA LEU A 42 -4.31 -2.12 8.21
C LEU A 42 -3.82 -3.17 9.21
N LYS A 43 -2.74 -2.89 9.94
CA LYS A 43 -2.21 -3.82 10.95
C LYS A 43 -3.24 -4.15 12.03
N GLU A 44 -4.03 -3.18 12.47
CA GLU A 44 -5.12 -3.44 13.42
C GLU A 44 -6.20 -4.32 12.79
N SER A 45 -6.60 -4.05 11.55
CA SER A 45 -7.60 -4.87 10.83
C SER A 45 -7.15 -6.34 10.64
N LEU A 46 -5.84 -6.58 10.52
CA LEU A 46 -5.29 -7.94 10.42
C LEU A 46 -5.39 -8.73 11.73
N LYS A 47 -5.54 -8.07 12.89
CA LYS A 47 -5.76 -8.75 14.18
C LYS A 47 -7.18 -9.31 14.31
N SER A 48 -8.16 -8.71 13.62
CA SER A 48 -9.55 -9.19 13.60
C SER A 48 -9.60 -10.53 12.89
N GLU A 49 -10.25 -11.56 13.45
CA GLU A 49 -10.43 -12.87 12.81
C GLU A 49 -11.56 -12.86 11.75
N ASN A 50 -12.32 -11.77 11.66
CA ASN A 50 -13.46 -11.64 10.77
C ASN A 50 -13.01 -11.32 9.33
N MET A 51 -13.19 -12.30 8.42
CA MET A 51 -12.77 -12.18 7.03
C MET A 51 -13.59 -11.16 6.21
N ASP A 52 -14.86 -10.93 6.54
CA ASP A 52 -15.70 -9.93 5.87
C ASP A 52 -15.31 -8.51 6.27
N GLU A 53 -14.95 -8.32 7.54
CA GLU A 53 -14.39 -7.07 8.04
C GLU A 53 -13.03 -6.75 7.38
N ARG A 54 -12.16 -7.75 7.23
CA ARG A 54 -10.88 -7.61 6.52
C ARG A 54 -11.06 -7.21 5.05
N LYS A 55 -12.02 -7.82 4.34
CA LYS A 55 -12.32 -7.48 2.94
C LYS A 55 -12.89 -6.07 2.81
N SER A 56 -13.83 -5.70 3.67
CA SER A 56 -14.45 -4.37 3.65
C SER A 56 -13.43 -3.28 3.94
N THR A 57 -12.56 -3.52 4.93
CA THR A 57 -11.47 -2.64 5.30
C THR A 57 -10.43 -2.49 4.18
N LYS A 58 -10.11 -3.58 3.46
CA LYS A 58 -9.27 -3.51 2.26
C LYS A 58 -9.83 -2.56 1.20
N ILE A 59 -11.12 -2.70 0.86
CA ILE A 59 -11.77 -1.86 -0.16
C ILE A 59 -11.72 -0.38 0.27
N ALA A 60 -11.94 -0.10 1.56
CA ALA A 60 -11.81 1.25 2.10
C ALA A 60 -10.38 1.80 1.97
N PHE A 61 -9.35 1.01 2.25
CA PHE A 61 -7.96 1.44 2.09
C PHE A 61 -7.54 1.62 0.64
N GLU A 62 -8.00 0.78 -0.28
CA GLU A 62 -7.75 0.95 -1.71
C GLU A 62 -8.32 2.28 -2.20
N LYS A 63 -9.56 2.58 -1.80
CA LYS A 63 -10.20 3.86 -2.12
C LYS A 63 -9.44 5.04 -1.51
N ARG A 64 -9.04 4.97 -0.24
CA ARG A 64 -8.23 6.04 0.40
C ARG A 64 -6.91 6.26 -0.34
N MET A 65 -6.22 5.19 -0.72
CA MET A 65 -4.98 5.28 -1.50
C MET A 65 -5.19 5.93 -2.87
N GLU A 66 -6.32 5.66 -3.55
CA GLU A 66 -6.68 6.36 -4.78
C GLU A 66 -6.92 7.86 -4.56
N GLU A 67 -7.57 8.23 -3.45
CA GLU A 67 -7.81 9.63 -3.12
C GLU A 67 -6.51 10.37 -2.79
N ILE A 68 -5.62 9.76 -2.00
CA ILE A 68 -4.27 10.30 -1.72
C ILE A 68 -3.53 10.51 -3.04
N VAL A 69 -3.52 9.52 -3.93
CA VAL A 69 -2.87 9.63 -5.24
C VAL A 69 -3.45 10.77 -6.08
N LYS A 70 -4.76 11.03 -6.00
CA LYS A 70 -5.40 12.15 -6.72
C LYS A 70 -5.10 13.51 -6.08
N CYS A 71 -5.13 13.60 -4.75
CA CYS A 71 -4.81 14.83 -4.02
C CYS A 71 -3.35 15.25 -4.23
N HIS A 72 -2.43 14.28 -4.32
CA HIS A 72 -1.00 14.54 -4.45
C HIS A 72 -0.46 14.52 -5.88
N ASP A 73 -1.26 14.10 -6.88
CA ASP A 73 -0.94 14.18 -8.32
C ASP A 73 -0.54 15.58 -8.82
N PRO A 74 -1.21 16.69 -8.43
CA PRO A 74 -0.83 18.03 -8.90
C PRO A 74 0.54 18.49 -8.39
N TYR A 75 1.09 17.87 -7.34
CA TYR A 75 2.41 18.21 -6.82
C TYR A 75 3.51 17.52 -7.64
N GLY A 76 4.09 18.25 -8.59
CA GLY A 76 5.14 17.72 -9.47
C GLY A 76 6.36 17.14 -8.72
N GLU A 77 6.66 17.66 -7.52
CA GLU A 77 7.72 17.16 -6.63
C GLU A 77 7.40 15.75 -6.06
N LEU A 78 6.12 15.40 -5.94
CA LEU A 78 5.64 14.10 -5.46
C LEU A 78 5.26 13.15 -6.58
N ARG A 79 5.51 13.50 -7.84
CA ARG A 79 5.15 12.65 -8.99
C ARG A 79 5.73 11.24 -8.86
N LYS A 80 6.97 11.10 -8.39
CA LYS A 80 7.63 9.79 -8.21
C LYS A 80 6.93 8.92 -7.15
N PRO A 81 6.75 9.36 -5.89
CA PRO A 81 6.05 8.54 -4.88
C PRO A 81 4.57 8.34 -5.21
N VAL A 82 3.90 9.32 -5.82
CA VAL A 82 2.49 9.22 -6.25
C VAL A 82 2.33 8.18 -7.36
N GLU A 83 3.19 8.20 -8.38
CA GLU A 83 3.16 7.22 -9.48
C GLU A 83 3.53 5.82 -8.99
N TYR A 84 4.48 5.71 -8.05
CA TYR A 84 4.81 4.44 -7.41
C TYR A 84 3.62 3.86 -6.62
N THR A 85 2.93 4.71 -5.85
CA THR A 85 1.72 4.37 -5.10
C THR A 85 0.60 3.94 -6.06
N ARG A 86 0.37 4.70 -7.12
CA ARG A 86 -0.60 4.43 -8.20
C ARG A 86 -0.33 3.08 -8.87
N ASN A 87 0.93 2.79 -9.23
CA ASN A 87 1.32 1.55 -9.89
C ASN A 87 1.14 0.29 -9.03
N GLY A 88 0.97 0.43 -7.72
CA GLY A 88 0.69 -0.71 -6.84
C GLY A 88 -0.75 -0.81 -6.36
N LEU A 89 -1.64 0.10 -6.77
CA LEU A 89 -3.08 -0.01 -6.48
C LEU A 89 -3.60 -1.40 -6.92
N GLY A 90 -4.44 -2.02 -6.10
CA GLY A 90 -4.89 -3.42 -6.29
C GLY A 90 -3.91 -4.48 -5.78
N SER A 91 -2.63 -4.14 -5.59
CA SER A 91 -1.55 -5.09 -5.22
C SER A 91 -0.98 -4.86 -3.81
N TRP A 92 -1.25 -3.71 -3.18
CA TRP A 92 -0.74 -3.35 -1.85
C TRP A 92 -1.34 -4.16 -0.69
N PHE A 93 -2.63 -4.54 -0.80
CA PHE A 93 -3.40 -5.15 0.28
C PHE A 93 -3.80 -6.61 0.00
N THR A 94 -3.10 -7.26 -0.93
CA THR A 94 -3.29 -8.70 -1.22
C THR A 94 -2.99 -9.58 0.00
N CYS A 95 -2.16 -9.09 0.93
CA CYS A 95 -1.87 -9.68 2.24
C CYS A 95 -3.13 -9.91 3.10
N SER A 96 -4.19 -9.11 2.93
CA SER A 96 -5.41 -9.22 3.74
C SER A 96 -6.24 -10.48 3.45
N PHE A 97 -5.98 -11.17 2.34
CA PHE A 97 -6.72 -12.38 1.95
C PHE A 97 -6.11 -13.68 2.46
N TYR A 98 -4.85 -13.67 2.89
CA TYR A 98 -4.12 -14.87 3.27
C TYR A 98 -3.72 -14.82 4.75
N PRO A 99 -4.51 -15.43 5.66
CA PRO A 99 -4.14 -15.52 7.08
C PRO A 99 -2.79 -16.24 7.21
N GLY A 100 -1.83 -15.61 7.90
CA GLY A 100 -0.46 -16.11 8.05
C GLY A 100 0.56 -15.56 7.04
N MET A 101 0.13 -14.76 6.07
CA MET A 101 1.03 -14.02 5.18
C MET A 101 1.48 -12.74 5.87
N GLU A 102 2.77 -12.62 6.16
CA GLU A 102 3.32 -11.37 6.72
C GLU A 102 3.43 -10.30 5.62
N PRO A 103 3.07 -9.02 5.90
CA PRO A 103 3.21 -7.92 4.93
C PRO A 103 4.67 -7.53 4.60
N THR A 104 5.65 -8.30 5.12
CA THR A 104 7.07 -7.97 5.21
C THR A 104 7.98 -8.83 4.34
N LYS A 105 7.47 -9.85 3.63
CA LYS A 105 8.33 -10.74 2.82
C LYS A 105 8.13 -10.51 1.33
N THR A 106 9.08 -9.78 0.73
CA THR A 106 9.33 -9.85 -0.70
C THR A 106 9.77 -11.29 -1.02
N TRP A 107 8.97 -12.06 -1.75
CA TRP A 107 9.52 -13.15 -2.56
C TRP A 107 10.19 -12.52 -3.78
N GLN A 108 11.34 -11.87 -3.54
CA GLN A 108 12.20 -11.36 -4.59
C GLN A 108 12.94 -12.58 -5.15
N ASN A 109 12.35 -13.25 -6.14
CA ASN A 109 13.13 -14.12 -7.01
C ASN A 109 14.15 -13.21 -7.71
N ARG A 110 15.38 -13.22 -7.20
CA ARG A 110 16.57 -12.91 -7.98
C ARG A 110 16.53 -13.84 -9.20
N GLN A 111 16.24 -13.28 -10.36
CA GLN A 111 16.81 -13.76 -11.61
C GLN A 111 17.92 -12.79 -11.99
#